data_AF-A0A4Q1ESK7-F1
#
_entry.id   AF-A0A4Q1ESK7-F1
#
_cell.length_a   1.000
_cell.length_b   1.000
_cell.length_c   1.000
_cell.angle_alpha   90.00
_cell.angle_beta   90.00
_cell.angle_gamma   90.00
#
_symmetry.space_group_name_H-M   'P 1'
#
loop_
_entity.id
_entity.type
_entity.pdbx_description
1 polymer ?
#
loop_
_entity_poly.entity_id
_entity_poly.type
_entity_poly.pdbx_seq_one_letter_code
_entity_poly.pdbx_strand_id
1 'polypeptide(L)'
;MKKILFASILALSLLSCKENKSQDQNIVEKAAENTESSIPIKRLSKSQDIFEGIYSEKIKNDDSLKKMDEKISLMQEDAHKMQNIYSSIISNSEDYYLIAESNAKSINDSVLRKEMINLVKESSNKYNLKVQRIKELKHTINRNKQTIYSLYSAIKIRKTLPEIEKYQNAHPLKTDSLNQFINKQNKLLEELKNLK
;
A
#
# COMPACT_ATOMS: atom_id res chain seq x y z
N MET A 1 21.53 -61.12 63.75
CA MET A 1 20.27 -61.79 63.38
C MET A 1 19.16 -60.75 63.27
N LYS A 2 18.49 -60.71 62.10
CA LYS A 2 17.10 -60.23 61.84
C LYS A 2 16.75 -58.78 62.23
N LYS A 3 16.07 -57.95 61.43
CA LYS A 3 15.59 -57.98 60.05
C LYS A 3 15.31 -56.50 59.69
N ILE A 4 15.86 -56.08 58.55
CA ILE A 4 15.49 -54.88 57.79
C ILE A 4 14.04 -54.99 57.40
N LEU A 5 13.17 -54.03 57.70
CA LEU A 5 11.91 -53.77 56.98
C LEU A 5 11.40 -52.36 57.36
N PHE A 6 10.73 -51.71 56.40
CA PHE A 6 10.19 -50.34 56.39
C PHE A 6 11.09 -49.20 55.87
N ALA A 7 11.71 -49.44 54.73
CA ALA A 7 12.04 -48.36 53.78
C ALA A 7 11.62 -48.80 52.37
N SER A 8 10.32 -48.92 52.09
CA SER A 8 9.84 -49.36 50.76
C SER A 8 8.48 -48.80 50.32
N ILE A 9 8.02 -47.67 50.86
CA ILE A 9 6.77 -47.05 50.38
C ILE A 9 7.01 -45.70 49.68
N LEU A 10 8.20 -45.10 49.80
CA LEU A 10 8.49 -43.79 49.20
C LEU A 10 9.20 -43.84 47.83
N ALA A 11 9.51 -45.04 47.31
CA ALA A 11 10.28 -45.19 46.06
C ALA A 11 9.41 -45.45 44.81
N LEU A 12 8.09 -45.67 44.97
CA LEU A 12 7.18 -45.96 43.84
C LEU A 12 6.41 -44.74 43.32
N SER A 13 6.50 -43.59 43.98
CA SER A 13 5.79 -42.36 43.57
C SER A 13 6.56 -41.49 42.56
N LEU A 14 7.81 -41.82 42.23
CA LEU A 14 8.65 -41.01 41.31
C LEU A 14 8.65 -41.49 39.84
N LEU A 15 7.94 -42.58 39.51
CA LEU A 15 7.86 -43.09 38.14
C LEU A 15 6.57 -42.70 37.40
N SER A 16 5.62 -42.01 38.05
CA SER A 16 4.31 -41.70 37.46
C SER A 16 4.22 -40.33 36.77
N CYS A 17 5.31 -39.55 36.72
CA CYS A 17 5.39 -38.34 35.90
C CYS A 17 6.22 -38.61 34.64
N LYS A 18 5.88 -39.65 33.89
CA LYS A 18 6.17 -39.65 32.46
C LYS A 18 5.07 -38.81 31.84
N GLU A 19 5.28 -37.49 31.81
CA GLU A 19 4.42 -36.57 31.09
C GLU A 19 4.26 -37.15 29.69
N ASN A 20 3.03 -37.59 29.40
CA ASN A 20 2.68 -38.08 28.09
C ASN A 20 2.79 -36.82 27.23
N LYS A 21 3.99 -36.56 26.66
CA LYS A 21 4.22 -35.51 25.66
C LYS A 21 3.25 -35.82 24.54
N SER A 22 2.07 -35.26 24.69
CA SER A 22 0.89 -35.80 24.07
C SER A 22 1.04 -35.52 22.60
N GLN A 23 0.45 -36.40 21.81
CA GLN A 23 0.31 -36.25 20.37
C GLN A 23 -0.15 -34.82 19.97
N ASP A 24 -0.74 -34.05 20.89
CA ASP A 24 -1.15 -32.65 20.73
C ASP A 24 -0.03 -31.62 20.61
N GLN A 25 1.04 -31.70 21.42
CA GLN A 25 2.17 -30.76 21.29
C GLN A 25 2.81 -30.92 19.90
N ASN A 26 2.83 -32.15 19.39
CA ASN A 26 3.37 -32.48 18.08
C ASN A 26 2.56 -31.90 16.90
N ILE A 27 1.23 -31.82 17.02
CA ILE A 27 0.36 -31.28 15.94
C ILE A 27 0.56 -29.76 15.79
N VAL A 28 0.63 -29.04 16.91
CA VAL A 28 0.82 -27.58 16.91
C VAL A 28 2.24 -27.22 16.46
N GLU A 29 3.24 -27.94 16.95
CA GLU A 29 4.64 -27.74 16.57
C GLU A 29 4.85 -27.98 15.06
N LYS A 30 4.28 -29.06 14.50
CA LYS A 30 4.29 -29.32 13.05
C LYS A 30 3.54 -28.28 12.21
N ALA A 31 2.51 -27.64 12.77
CA ALA A 31 1.82 -26.55 12.10
C ALA A 31 2.62 -25.23 12.15
N ALA A 32 3.48 -25.06 13.15
CA ALA A 32 4.33 -23.89 13.32
C ALA A 32 5.68 -24.00 12.57
N GLU A 33 6.07 -25.21 12.16
CA GLU A 33 7.25 -25.45 11.32
C GLU A 33 7.19 -24.60 10.03
N ASN A 34 8.26 -23.85 9.75
CA ASN A 34 8.41 -22.97 8.59
C ASN A 34 7.49 -21.73 8.59
N THR A 35 7.11 -21.20 9.76
CA THR A 35 6.39 -19.91 9.88
C THR A 35 7.30 -18.68 10.01
N GLU A 36 8.62 -18.88 10.01
CA GLU A 36 9.62 -17.80 10.12
C GLU A 36 9.99 -17.25 8.73
N SER A 37 9.64 -15.98 8.50
CA SER A 37 10.04 -15.26 7.28
C SER A 37 11.34 -14.50 7.47
N SER A 38 12.21 -14.54 6.45
CA SER A 38 13.44 -13.75 6.39
C SER A 38 13.20 -12.25 6.18
N ILE A 39 11.97 -11.85 5.79
CA ILE A 39 11.60 -10.45 5.64
C ILE A 39 10.89 -10.02 6.93
N PRO A 40 11.33 -8.94 7.60
CA PRO A 40 10.72 -8.44 8.83
C PRO A 40 9.38 -7.74 8.57
N ILE A 41 8.44 -8.42 7.88
CA ILE A 41 7.10 -7.96 7.54
C ILE A 41 6.27 -7.70 8.83
N LYS A 42 6.66 -8.31 9.96
CA LYS A 42 6.00 -8.19 11.27
C LYS A 42 5.79 -6.75 11.77
N ARG A 43 6.45 -5.73 11.21
CA ARG A 43 6.29 -4.31 11.61
C ARG A 43 5.34 -3.48 10.74
N LEU A 44 4.81 -4.03 9.64
CA LEU A 44 3.97 -3.29 8.69
C LEU A 44 2.51 -3.73 8.86
N SER A 45 1.62 -2.80 9.23
CA SER A 45 0.22 -3.10 9.57
C SER A 45 -0.78 -2.95 8.40
N LYS A 46 -0.37 -2.32 7.29
CA LYS A 46 -1.21 -2.13 6.09
C LYS A 46 -0.62 -2.84 4.87
N SER A 47 -1.49 -3.43 4.04
CA SER A 47 -1.11 -4.18 2.83
C SER A 47 -0.31 -3.34 1.82
N GLN A 48 -0.66 -2.07 1.64
CA GLN A 48 0.07 -1.14 0.77
C GLN A 48 1.52 -0.95 1.25
N ASP A 49 1.72 -0.81 2.56
CA ASP A 49 3.03 -0.59 3.17
C ASP A 49 3.91 -1.85 3.06
N ILE A 50 3.30 -3.04 3.11
CA ILE A 50 3.99 -4.32 2.88
C ILE A 50 4.48 -4.42 1.43
N PHE A 51 3.61 -4.14 0.46
CA PHE A 51 3.98 -4.22 -0.97
C PHE A 51 5.09 -3.24 -1.32
N GLU A 52 4.98 -1.99 -0.88
CA GLU A 52 5.99 -0.96 -1.10
C GLU A 52 7.29 -1.26 -0.33
N GLY A 53 7.20 -1.85 0.87
CA GLY A 53 8.35 -2.31 1.63
C GLY A 53 9.13 -3.42 0.92
N ILE A 54 8.44 -4.43 0.37
CA ILE A 54 9.09 -5.50 -0.40
C ILE A 54 9.74 -4.93 -1.66
N TYR A 55 9.05 -4.04 -2.37
CA TYR A 55 9.61 -3.40 -3.56
C TYR A 55 10.86 -2.58 -3.23
N SER A 56 10.82 -1.77 -2.17
CA SER A 56 11.93 -0.93 -1.72
C SER A 56 13.17 -1.77 -1.37
N GLU A 57 12.99 -2.88 -0.65
CA GLU A 57 14.09 -3.79 -0.35
C GLU A 57 14.61 -4.46 -1.64
N LYS A 58 13.73 -4.79 -2.58
CA LYS A 58 14.13 -5.42 -3.85
C LYS A 58 15.01 -4.53 -4.71
N ILE A 59 14.73 -3.22 -4.75
CA ILE A 59 15.51 -2.26 -5.55
C ILE A 59 16.71 -1.68 -4.81
N LYS A 60 16.89 -2.01 -3.52
CA LYS A 60 17.97 -1.46 -2.67
C LYS A 60 19.39 -1.71 -3.19
N ASN A 61 19.58 -2.72 -4.04
CA ASN A 61 20.87 -3.01 -4.67
C ASN A 61 20.84 -2.81 -6.20
N ASP A 62 19.78 -2.21 -6.74
CA ASP A 62 19.61 -1.91 -8.17
C ASP A 62 19.59 -0.39 -8.39
N ASP A 63 20.77 0.18 -8.66
CA ASP A 63 20.93 1.63 -8.83
C ASP A 63 20.13 2.20 -9.99
N SER A 64 19.86 1.39 -11.03
CA SER A 64 19.04 1.82 -12.16
C SER A 64 17.58 1.99 -11.73
N LEU A 65 17.04 1.04 -10.97
CA LEU A 65 15.66 1.11 -10.47
C LEU A 65 15.48 2.19 -9.40
N LYS A 66 16.48 2.42 -8.54
CA LYS A 66 16.44 3.56 -7.59
C LYS A 66 16.35 4.90 -8.30
N LYS A 67 17.24 5.14 -9.28
CA LYS A 67 17.21 6.38 -10.08
C LYS A 67 15.89 6.56 -10.81
N MET A 68 15.28 5.45 -11.27
CA MET A 68 13.97 5.48 -11.89
C MET A 68 12.86 5.86 -10.88
N ASP A 69 12.86 5.27 -9.68
CA ASP A 69 11.92 5.57 -8.59
C ASP A 69 11.99 7.06 -8.18
N GLU A 70 13.21 7.56 -7.97
CA GLU A 70 13.46 8.97 -7.65
C GLU A 70 12.97 9.89 -8.78
N LYS A 71 13.31 9.58 -10.04
CA LYS A 71 12.88 10.36 -11.20
C LYS A 71 11.37 10.41 -11.32
N ILE A 72 10.67 9.31 -11.05
CA ILE A 72 9.20 9.27 -11.09
C ILE A 72 8.59 10.11 -9.98
N SER A 73 9.16 10.06 -8.76
CA SER A 73 8.72 10.87 -7.63
C SER A 73 8.90 12.37 -7.91
N LEU A 74 10.09 12.78 -8.39
CA LEU A 74 10.37 14.17 -8.77
C LEU A 74 9.44 14.65 -9.90
N MET A 75 9.21 13.83 -10.92
CA MET A 75 8.31 14.17 -12.02
C MET A 75 6.87 14.43 -11.55
N GLN A 76 6.40 13.72 -10.52
CA GLN A 76 5.07 13.96 -9.95
C GLN A 76 5.00 15.31 -9.23
N GLU A 77 6.05 15.66 -8.48
CA GLU A 77 6.15 16.95 -7.79
C GLU A 77 6.22 18.11 -8.81
N ASP A 78 7.08 17.99 -9.82
CA ASP A 78 7.24 18.98 -10.88
C ASP A 78 5.95 19.17 -11.68
N ALA A 79 5.23 18.08 -11.98
CA ALA A 79 3.94 18.17 -12.64
C ALA A 79 2.92 18.97 -11.81
N HIS A 80 2.92 18.80 -10.48
CA HIS A 80 2.04 19.56 -9.59
C HIS A 80 2.42 21.06 -9.57
N LYS A 81 3.72 21.37 -9.39
CA LYS A 81 4.23 22.74 -9.43
C LYS A 81 3.88 23.45 -10.73
N MET A 82 4.12 22.80 -11.87
CA MET A 82 3.81 23.35 -13.19
C MET A 82 2.32 23.63 -13.36
N GLN A 83 1.45 22.71 -12.93
CA GLN A 83 0.01 22.94 -12.97
C GLN A 83 -0.42 24.13 -12.13
N ASN A 84 0.15 24.30 -10.94
CA ASN A 84 -0.18 25.41 -10.04
C ASN A 84 0.25 26.75 -10.63
N ILE A 85 1.50 26.86 -11.12
CA ILE A 85 2.04 28.09 -11.73
C ILE A 85 1.10 28.60 -12.84
N TYR A 86 0.76 27.74 -13.79
CA TYR A 86 -0.10 28.16 -14.90
C TYR A 86 -1.55 28.43 -14.47
N SER A 87 -2.05 27.74 -13.45
CA SER A 87 -3.40 28.02 -12.92
C SER A 87 -3.46 29.40 -12.27
N SER A 88 -2.42 29.78 -11.50
CA SER A 88 -2.30 31.11 -10.91
C SER A 88 -2.17 32.20 -11.99
N ILE A 89 -1.34 31.99 -13.02
CA ILE A 89 -1.20 32.97 -14.12
C ILE A 89 -2.54 33.19 -14.84
N ILE A 90 -3.27 32.12 -15.13
CA ILE A 90 -4.57 32.20 -15.79
C ILE A 90 -5.57 32.94 -14.90
N SER A 91 -5.69 32.56 -13.63
CA SER A 91 -6.60 33.21 -12.67
C SER A 91 -6.32 34.70 -12.54
N ASN A 92 -5.05 35.08 -12.32
CA ASN A 92 -4.68 36.49 -12.18
C ASN A 92 -4.98 37.29 -13.46
N SER A 93 -4.80 36.67 -14.63
CA SER A 93 -5.12 37.32 -15.90
C SER A 93 -6.63 37.52 -16.07
N GLU A 94 -7.44 36.53 -15.68
CA GLU A 94 -8.90 36.64 -15.66
C GLU A 94 -9.34 37.77 -14.72
N ASP A 95 -8.74 37.87 -13.52
CA ASP A 95 -9.00 38.94 -12.56
C ASP A 95 -8.68 40.33 -13.15
N TYR A 96 -7.55 40.48 -13.85
CA TYR A 96 -7.21 41.75 -14.51
C TYR A 96 -8.24 42.16 -15.56
N TYR A 97 -8.77 41.20 -16.34
CA TYR A 97 -9.81 41.50 -17.31
C TYR A 97 -11.14 41.87 -16.63
N LEU A 98 -11.51 41.20 -15.54
CA LEU A 98 -12.70 41.55 -14.76
C LEU A 98 -12.61 42.97 -14.17
N ILE A 99 -11.45 43.34 -13.63
CA ILE A 99 -11.19 44.68 -13.11
C ILE A 99 -11.26 45.71 -14.24
N ALA A 100 -10.61 45.45 -15.38
CA ALA A 100 -10.63 46.35 -16.53
C ALA A 100 -12.05 46.54 -17.10
N GLU A 101 -12.84 45.46 -17.19
CA GLU A 101 -14.22 45.54 -17.63
C GLU A 101 -15.09 46.36 -16.67
N SER A 102 -14.90 46.19 -15.36
CA SER A 102 -15.59 46.98 -14.32
C SER A 102 -15.28 48.48 -14.46
N ASN A 103 -14.00 48.83 -14.64
CA ASN A 103 -13.57 50.20 -14.88
C ASN A 103 -14.11 50.77 -16.21
N ALA A 104 -14.19 49.94 -17.26
CA ALA A 104 -14.79 50.37 -18.52
C ALA A 104 -16.29 50.67 -18.34
N LYS A 105 -17.01 49.85 -17.57
CA LYS A 105 -18.45 50.03 -17.28
C LYS A 105 -18.76 51.27 -16.45
N SER A 106 -17.82 51.77 -15.64
CA SER A 106 -18.01 52.97 -14.82
C SER A 106 -17.83 54.29 -15.58
N ILE A 107 -17.38 54.25 -16.83
CA ILE A 107 -17.23 55.45 -17.68
C ILE A 107 -18.62 56.03 -17.99
N ASN A 108 -18.80 57.34 -17.74
CA ASN A 108 -20.09 58.02 -17.95
C ASN A 108 -20.43 58.21 -19.43
N ASP A 109 -19.45 58.62 -20.24
CA ASP A 109 -19.62 58.79 -21.68
C ASP A 109 -19.97 57.45 -22.33
N SER A 110 -21.13 57.39 -22.99
CA SER A 110 -21.69 56.13 -23.50
C SER A 110 -20.92 55.57 -24.69
N VAL A 111 -20.34 56.44 -25.51
CA VAL A 111 -19.56 56.05 -26.69
C VAL A 111 -18.23 55.49 -26.23
N LEU A 112 -17.52 56.24 -25.38
CA LEU A 112 -16.24 55.82 -24.82
C LEU A 112 -16.37 54.56 -23.96
N ARG A 113 -17.43 54.44 -23.13
CA ARG A 113 -17.73 53.22 -22.36
C ARG A 113 -17.82 52.01 -23.27
N LYS A 114 -18.59 52.11 -24.36
CA LYS A 114 -18.78 51.01 -25.30
C LYS A 114 -17.47 50.63 -26.01
N GLU A 115 -16.68 51.62 -26.39
CA GLU A 115 -15.37 51.42 -27.00
C GLU A 115 -14.42 50.67 -26.06
N MET A 116 -14.31 51.11 -24.80
CA MET A 116 -13.43 50.48 -23.81
C MET A 116 -13.88 49.05 -23.45
N ILE A 117 -15.18 48.80 -23.32
CA ILE A 117 -15.70 47.43 -23.10
C ILE A 117 -15.31 46.52 -24.27
N ASN A 118 -15.45 46.99 -25.51
CA ASN A 118 -15.08 46.21 -26.69
C ASN A 118 -13.57 45.93 -26.73
N LEU A 119 -12.74 46.93 -26.45
CA LEU A 119 -11.28 46.79 -26.38
C LEU A 119 -10.86 45.71 -25.37
N VAL A 120 -11.42 45.76 -24.15
CA VAL A 120 -11.16 44.77 -23.09
C VAL A 120 -11.59 43.37 -23.55
N LYS A 121 -12.79 43.26 -24.15
CA LYS A 121 -13.32 41.99 -24.65
C LYS A 121 -12.46 41.39 -25.77
N GLU A 122 -12.01 42.20 -26.72
CA GLU A 122 -11.13 41.73 -27.80
C GLU A 122 -9.78 41.24 -27.27
N SER A 123 -9.20 41.96 -26.31
CA SER A 123 -7.95 41.56 -25.65
C SER A 123 -8.12 40.24 -24.89
N SER A 124 -9.20 40.12 -24.10
CA SER A 124 -9.54 38.90 -23.35
C SER A 124 -9.78 37.71 -24.29
N ASN A 125 -10.50 37.90 -25.39
CA ASN A 125 -10.73 36.85 -26.39
C ASN A 125 -9.43 36.34 -27.02
N LYS A 126 -8.46 37.23 -27.32
CA LYS A 126 -7.14 36.85 -27.82
C LYS A 126 -6.36 36.03 -26.76
N TYR A 127 -6.46 36.40 -25.49
CA TYR A 127 -5.82 35.65 -24.41
C TYR A 127 -6.47 34.27 -24.20
N ASN A 128 -7.80 34.17 -24.32
CA ASN A 128 -8.53 32.91 -24.19
C ASN A 128 -8.03 31.82 -25.14
N LEU A 129 -7.59 32.16 -26.35
CA LEU A 129 -6.96 31.20 -27.27
C LEU A 129 -5.67 30.59 -26.68
N LYS A 130 -4.85 31.40 -25.99
CA LYS A 130 -3.65 30.93 -25.30
C LYS A 130 -4.03 30.04 -24.11
N VAL A 131 -5.07 30.42 -23.36
CA VAL A 131 -5.60 29.62 -22.24
C VAL A 131 -6.04 28.23 -22.70
N GLN A 132 -6.74 28.13 -23.84
CA GLN A 132 -7.14 26.83 -24.39
C GLN A 132 -5.93 25.94 -24.70
N ARG A 133 -4.89 26.51 -25.32
CA ARG A 133 -3.66 25.76 -25.59
C ARG A 133 -3.01 25.23 -24.31
N ILE A 134 -2.99 26.04 -23.24
CA ILE A 134 -2.47 25.60 -21.93
C ILE A 134 -3.34 24.50 -21.32
N LYS A 135 -4.68 24.59 -21.44
CA LYS A 135 -5.60 23.54 -20.96
C LYS A 135 -5.35 22.20 -21.65
N GLU A 136 -5.14 22.20 -22.96
CA GLU A 136 -4.76 21.00 -23.72
C GLU A 136 -3.44 20.39 -23.21
N LEU A 137 -2.41 21.24 -23.01
CA LEU A 137 -1.11 20.78 -22.50
C LEU A 137 -1.22 20.20 -21.10
N LYS A 138 -2.00 20.84 -20.20
CA LYS A 138 -2.30 20.29 -18.86
C LYS A 138 -2.98 18.93 -18.94
N HIS A 139 -3.89 18.75 -19.90
CA HIS A 139 -4.54 17.45 -20.13
C HIS A 139 -3.55 16.38 -20.58
N THR A 140 -2.64 16.72 -21.51
CA THR A 140 -1.57 15.82 -21.94
C THR A 140 -0.63 15.47 -20.78
N ILE A 141 -0.24 16.43 -19.93
CA ILE A 141 0.58 16.18 -18.74
C ILE A 141 -0.13 15.19 -17.81
N ASN A 142 -1.44 15.37 -17.56
CA ASN A 142 -2.21 14.46 -16.74
C ASN A 142 -2.30 13.05 -17.34
N ARG A 143 -2.54 12.93 -18.65
CA ARG A 143 -2.52 11.63 -19.34
C ARG A 143 -1.17 10.94 -19.19
N ASN A 144 -0.08 11.66 -19.46
CA ASN A 144 1.28 11.13 -19.33
C ASN A 144 1.58 10.68 -17.90
N LYS A 145 1.18 11.47 -16.89
CA LYS A 145 1.29 11.10 -15.47
C LYS A 145 0.58 9.78 -15.18
N GLN A 146 -0.64 9.59 -15.66
CA GLN A 146 -1.38 8.33 -15.47
C GLN A 146 -0.68 7.16 -16.14
N THR A 147 -0.23 7.32 -17.39
CA THR A 147 0.50 6.28 -18.12
C THR A 147 1.80 5.89 -17.40
N ILE A 148 2.59 6.87 -16.94
CA ILE A 148 3.81 6.64 -16.17
C ILE A 148 3.48 5.87 -14.89
N TYR A 149 2.45 6.28 -14.15
CA TYR A 149 2.06 5.61 -12.90
C TYR A 149 1.62 4.16 -13.14
N SER A 150 0.84 3.89 -14.20
CA SER A 150 0.40 2.53 -14.55
C SER A 150 1.59 1.64 -14.93
N LEU A 151 2.48 2.12 -15.80
CA LEU A 151 3.67 1.39 -16.20
C LEU A 151 4.59 1.12 -15.01
N TYR A 152 4.75 2.12 -14.13
CA TYR A 152 5.58 1.98 -12.95
C TYR A 152 5.00 0.98 -11.95
N SER A 153 3.68 1.03 -11.72
CA SER A 153 2.97 0.05 -10.90
C SER A 153 3.15 -1.38 -11.43
N ALA A 154 3.12 -1.56 -12.75
CA ALA A 154 3.38 -2.87 -13.37
C ALA A 154 4.82 -3.36 -13.11
N ILE A 155 5.81 -2.46 -13.14
CA ILE A 155 7.20 -2.77 -12.78
C ILE A 155 7.28 -3.19 -11.31
N LYS A 156 6.66 -2.42 -10.40
CA LYS A 156 6.63 -2.78 -8.97
C LYS A 156 6.05 -4.17 -8.75
N ILE A 157 4.92 -4.48 -9.37
CA ILE A 157 4.28 -5.80 -9.28
C ILE A 157 5.23 -6.89 -9.76
N ARG A 158 5.83 -6.74 -10.95
CA ARG A 158 6.77 -7.74 -11.51
C ARG A 158 8.00 -7.96 -10.63
N LYS A 159 8.47 -6.93 -9.93
CA LYS A 159 9.65 -7.02 -9.05
C LYS A 159 9.30 -7.62 -7.68
N THR A 160 8.09 -7.38 -7.19
CA THR A 160 7.64 -7.83 -5.87
C THR A 160 7.07 -9.26 -5.89
N LEU A 161 6.40 -9.66 -6.98
CA LEU A 161 5.71 -10.96 -7.06
C LEU A 161 6.61 -12.17 -6.75
N PRO A 162 7.85 -12.27 -7.25
CA PRO A 162 8.72 -13.41 -6.93
C PRO A 162 9.04 -13.55 -5.43
N GLU A 163 9.10 -12.45 -4.67
CA GLU A 163 9.33 -12.52 -3.22
C GLU A 163 8.07 -12.99 -2.48
N ILE A 164 6.89 -12.63 -2.99
CA ILE A 164 5.61 -13.17 -2.49
C ILE A 164 5.55 -14.68 -2.73
N GLU A 165 5.88 -15.13 -3.94
CA GLU A 165 5.92 -16.55 -4.29
C GLU A 165 6.96 -17.31 -3.47
N LYS A 166 8.14 -16.72 -3.23
CA LYS A 166 9.17 -17.29 -2.35
C LYS A 166 8.65 -17.48 -0.93
N TYR A 167 7.92 -16.50 -0.39
CA TYR A 167 7.26 -16.63 0.90
C TYR A 167 6.26 -17.78 0.89
N GLN A 168 5.36 -17.84 -0.11
CA GLN A 168 4.36 -18.91 -0.23
C GLN A 168 5.00 -20.31 -0.34
N ASN A 169 6.05 -20.44 -1.13
CA ASN A 169 6.76 -21.71 -1.32
C ASN A 169 7.53 -22.14 -0.06
N ALA A 170 8.04 -21.19 0.72
CA ALA A 170 8.66 -21.46 2.01
C ALA A 170 7.64 -21.82 3.10
N HIS A 171 6.37 -21.44 2.93
CA HIS A 171 5.27 -21.65 3.88
C HIS A 171 4.16 -22.48 3.22
N PRO A 172 4.42 -23.74 2.82
CA PRO A 172 3.45 -24.55 2.11
C PRO A 172 2.21 -24.79 2.98
N LEU A 173 1.02 -24.62 2.39
CA LEU A 173 -0.27 -24.81 3.07
C LEU A 173 -0.59 -26.31 3.24
N LYS A 174 0.21 -27.01 4.04
CA LYS A 174 -0.05 -28.41 4.41
C LYS A 174 -1.28 -28.49 5.30
N THR A 175 -2.21 -29.36 4.95
CA THR A 175 -3.49 -29.51 5.67
C THR A 175 -3.45 -30.62 6.72
N ASP A 176 -2.38 -31.43 6.76
CA ASP A 176 -2.27 -32.60 7.63
C ASP A 176 -2.47 -32.26 9.11
N SER A 177 -1.80 -31.21 9.60
CA SER A 177 -1.95 -30.76 11.00
C SER A 177 -3.36 -30.26 11.29
N LEU A 178 -4.02 -29.60 10.32
CA LEU A 178 -5.41 -29.16 10.45
C LEU A 178 -6.38 -30.34 10.50
N ASN A 179 -6.20 -31.32 9.60
CA ASN A 179 -7.01 -32.54 9.58
C ASN A 179 -6.85 -33.35 10.87
N GLN A 180 -5.61 -33.48 11.37
CA GLN A 180 -5.35 -34.13 12.65
C GLN A 180 -6.01 -33.39 13.81
N PHE A 181 -5.98 -32.05 13.80
CA PHE A 181 -6.64 -31.23 14.80
C PHE A 181 -8.17 -31.35 14.75
N ILE A 182 -8.76 -31.37 13.56
CA ILE A 182 -10.21 -31.61 13.37
C ILE A 182 -10.60 -32.99 13.91
N ASN A 183 -9.82 -34.03 13.60
CA ASN A 183 -10.09 -35.38 14.10
C ASN A 183 -10.05 -35.45 15.63
N LYS A 184 -9.13 -34.70 16.25
CA LYS A 184 -9.08 -34.56 17.71
C LYS A 184 -10.36 -33.90 18.25
N GLN A 185 -10.82 -32.81 17.62
CA GLN A 185 -12.07 -32.16 18.01
C GLN A 185 -13.27 -33.09 17.87
N ASN A 186 -13.36 -33.84 16.78
CA ASN A 186 -14.46 -34.79 16.55
C ASN A 186 -14.52 -35.88 17.62
N LYS A 187 -13.36 -36.42 18.04
CA LYS A 187 -13.32 -37.39 19.15
C LYS A 187 -13.85 -36.80 20.45
N LEU A 188 -13.43 -35.60 20.80
CA LEU A 188 -13.92 -34.90 21.99
C LEU A 188 -15.43 -34.65 21.91
N LEU A 189 -15.94 -34.26 20.74
CA LEU A 189 -17.39 -34.07 20.55
C LEU A 189 -18.18 -35.36 20.75
N GLU A 190 -17.67 -36.50 20.28
CA GLU A 190 -18.31 -37.81 20.51
C GLU A 190 -18.26 -38.22 21.99
N GLU A 191 -17.13 -38.01 22.67
CA GLU A 191 -17.02 -38.24 24.12
C GLU A 191 -18.07 -37.42 24.89
N LEU A 192 -18.20 -36.12 24.57
CA LEU A 192 -19.19 -35.25 25.21
C LEU A 192 -20.64 -35.65 24.92
N LYS A 193 -20.94 -36.14 23.71
CA LYS A 193 -22.29 -36.64 23.37
C LYS A 193 -22.66 -37.89 24.18
N ASN A 194 -21.70 -38.77 24.42
CA ASN A 194 -21.92 -40.03 25.17
C ASN A 194 -22.05 -39.82 26.68
N LEU A 195 -21.74 -38.62 27.20
CA LEU A 195 -21.94 -38.24 28.60
C LEU A 195 -23.34 -37.67 28.88
N LYS A 196 -24.19 -37.55 27.86
CA LYS A 196 -25.57 -37.08 27.96
C LYS A 196 -26.55 -38.26 28.01
#